data_AF-A0D093-F1
#
_entry.id   AF-A0D093-F1
#
_cell.length_a   1.000
_cell.length_b   1.000
_cell.length_c   1.000
_cell.angle_alpha   90.00
_cell.angle_beta   90.00
_cell.angle_gamma   90.00
#
_symmetry.space_group_name_H-M   'P 1'
#
loop_
_entity.id
_entity.type
_entity.pdbx_description
1 polymer ?
#
loop_
_entity_poly.entity_id
_entity_poly.type
_entity_poly.pdbx_seq_one_letter_code
_entity_poly.pdbx_strand_id
1 'polypeptide(L)'
;MQTYYKLAFQTLKNFCDLQIISDQEKTYMKEYILNQNVHPDVEMNLDQISKFILQKLGKIRQSEKKNQNKYDSLISIEEETDEDDLR
;
A
#
# COMPACT_ATOMS: atom_id res chain seq x y z
N MET A 1 -15.02 21.88 13.82
CA MET A 1 -14.06 20.76 13.84
C MET A 1 -14.47 19.71 12.82
N GLN A 2 -13.52 19.10 12.11
CA GLN A 2 -13.78 17.89 11.32
C GLN A 2 -13.37 16.68 12.15
N THR A 3 -14.20 15.63 12.16
CA THR A 3 -13.85 14.36 12.80
C THR A 3 -12.75 13.65 12.02
N TYR A 4 -11.95 12.82 12.69
CA TYR A 4 -10.86 12.03 12.08
C TYR A 4 -11.29 11.38 10.76
N TYR A 5 -12.38 10.60 10.77
CA TYR A 5 -12.86 9.88 9.60
C TYR A 5 -13.24 10.82 8.45
N LYS A 6 -13.92 11.93 8.75
CA LYS A 6 -14.31 12.91 7.72
C LYS A 6 -13.09 13.48 7.03
N LEU A 7 -12.10 13.92 7.81
CA LEU A 7 -10.88 14.49 7.27
C LEU A 7 -10.05 13.44 6.51
N ALA A 8 -9.99 12.20 7.01
CA ALA A 8 -9.23 11.11 6.39
C ALA A 8 -9.83 10.72 5.03
N PHE A 9 -11.14 10.54 4.95
CA PHE A 9 -11.81 10.19 3.68
C PHE A 9 -11.81 11.34 2.68
N GLN A 10 -11.93 12.59 3.13
CA GLN A 10 -11.79 13.75 2.25
C GLN A 10 -10.37 13.84 1.68
N THR A 11 -9.35 13.59 2.51
CA THR A 11 -7.95 13.58 2.07
C THR A 11 -7.68 12.45 1.06
N LEU A 12 -8.18 11.24 1.31
CA LEU A 12 -8.06 10.12 0.36
C LEU A 12 -8.75 10.40 -0.98
N LYS A 13 -9.92 11.04 -0.94
CA LYS A 13 -10.61 11.46 -2.16
C LYS A 13 -9.74 12.45 -2.94
N ASN A 14 -9.23 13.49 -2.28
CA ASN A 14 -8.38 14.48 -2.93
C ASN A 14 -7.11 13.86 -3.54
N PHE A 15 -6.46 12.93 -2.84
CA PHE A 15 -5.28 12.26 -3.38
C PHE A 15 -5.58 11.40 -4.61
N CYS A 16 -6.74 10.74 -4.62
CA CYS A 16 -7.20 9.97 -5.77
C CYS A 16 -7.54 10.90 -6.96
N ASP A 17 -8.26 12.00 -6.70
CA ASP A 17 -8.65 12.96 -7.74
C ASP A 17 -7.42 13.64 -8.36
N LEU A 18 -6.36 13.85 -7.57
CA LEU A 18 -5.06 14.36 -8.01
C LEU A 18 -4.12 13.29 -8.58
N GLN A 19 -4.58 12.03 -8.72
CA GLN A 19 -3.78 10.90 -9.22
C GLN A 19 -2.47 10.64 -8.45
N ILE A 20 -2.41 11.05 -7.18
CA ILE A 20 -1.28 10.77 -6.28
C ILE A 20 -1.30 9.28 -5.85
N ILE A 21 -2.51 8.73 -5.76
CA ILE A 21 -2.78 7.34 -5.37
C ILE A 21 -3.71 6.69 -6.39
N SER A 22 -3.59 5.37 -6.56
CA SER A 22 -4.52 4.59 -7.39
C SER A 22 -5.85 4.30 -6.67
N ASP A 23 -6.86 3.86 -7.42
CA ASP A 23 -8.13 3.39 -6.84
C ASP A 23 -7.95 2.18 -5.92
N GLN A 24 -6.99 1.31 -6.23
CA GLN A 24 -6.64 0.16 -5.39
C GLN A 24 -6.06 0.64 -4.05
N GLU A 25 -5.12 1.59 -4.08
CA GLU A 25 -4.51 2.17 -2.87
C GLU A 25 -5.53 2.92 -2.03
N LYS A 26 -6.45 3.66 -2.66
CA LYS A 26 -7.57 4.32 -1.99
C LYS A 26 -8.47 3.31 -1.28
N THR A 27 -8.80 2.20 -1.92
CA THR A 27 -9.66 1.15 -1.35
C THR A 27 -8.98 0.51 -0.14
N TYR A 28 -7.73 0.10 -0.29
CA TYR A 28 -6.90 -0.40 0.81
C TYR A 28 -6.85 0.57 1.99
N MET A 29 -6.59 1.85 1.73
CA MET A 29 -6.47 2.84 2.80
C MET A 29 -7.81 3.12 3.50
N LYS A 30 -8.95 3.01 2.80
CA LYS A 30 -10.26 3.11 3.44
C LYS A 30 -10.48 2.00 4.46
N GLU A 31 -10.20 0.76 4.07
CA GLU A 31 -10.29 -0.39 4.99
C GLU A 31 -9.33 -0.21 6.17
N TYR A 32 -8.09 0.22 5.90
CA TYR A 32 -7.11 0.48 6.94
C TYR A 32 -7.59 1.52 7.96
N ILE A 33 -8.16 2.64 7.49
CA ILE A 33 -8.70 3.70 8.34
C ILE A 33 -9.90 3.21 9.16
N LEU A 34 -10.81 2.45 8.57
CA LEU A 34 -11.98 1.91 9.28
C LEU A 34 -11.58 0.91 10.37
N ASN A 35 -10.48 0.18 10.17
CA ASN A 35 -9.94 -0.77 11.15
C ASN A 35 -9.11 -0.10 12.25
N GLN A 36 -8.85 1.22 12.15
CA GLN A 36 -8.24 1.97 13.25
C GLN A 36 -9.32 2.26 14.29
N ASN A 37 -9.21 1.67 15.48
CA ASN A 37 -10.07 2.04 16.62
C ASN A 37 -9.65 3.42 17.15
N VAL A 38 -10.03 4.48 16.44
CA VAL A 38 -9.75 5.87 16.81
C VAL A 38 -10.87 6.38 17.72
N HIS A 39 -10.50 6.97 18.85
CA HIS A 39 -11.47 7.61 19.75
C HIS A 39 -12.18 8.77 19.01
N PRO A 40 -13.50 8.96 19.18
CA PRO A 40 -14.27 9.99 18.46
C PRO A 40 -13.73 11.41 18.63
N ASP A 41 -13.09 11.69 19.76
CA ASP A 41 -12.54 13.00 20.13
C ASP A 41 -11.10 13.23 19.64
N VAL A 42 -10.55 12.32 18.84
CA VAL A 42 -9.22 12.52 18.25
C VAL A 42 -9.31 13.59 17.16
N GLU A 43 -8.85 14.77 17.52
CA GLU A 43 -8.63 15.85 16.58
C GLU A 43 -7.30 15.67 15.86
N MET A 44 -7.37 15.60 14.53
CA MET A 44 -6.19 15.68 13.67
C MET A 44 -6.38 16.81 12.69
N ASN A 45 -5.29 17.49 12.36
CA ASN A 45 -5.28 18.47 11.29
C ASN A 45 -4.96 17.82 9.92
N LEU A 46 -5.20 18.58 8.85
CA LEU A 46 -5.02 18.10 7.48
C LEU A 46 -3.60 17.60 7.20
N ASP A 47 -2.59 18.30 7.71
CA ASP A 47 -1.18 17.96 7.51
C ASP A 47 -0.84 16.60 8.15
N GLN A 48 -1.31 16.36 9.38
CA GLN A 48 -1.10 15.10 10.09
C GLN A 48 -1.74 13.91 9.34
N ILE A 49 -2.99 14.04 8.90
CA ILE A 49 -3.68 12.98 8.15
C ILE A 49 -3.01 12.74 6.80
N SER A 50 -2.62 13.81 6.11
CA SER A 50 -1.93 13.72 4.81
C SER A 50 -0.61 12.96 4.94
N LYS A 51 0.23 13.33 5.92
CA LYS A 51 1.49 12.66 6.20
C LYS A 51 1.30 11.20 6.57
N PHE A 52 0.31 10.90 7.42
CA PHE A 52 0.00 9.53 7.83
C PHE A 52 -0.35 8.64 6.63
N ILE A 53 -1.27 9.08 5.77
CA ILE A 53 -1.68 8.34 4.57
C ILE A 53 -0.49 8.11 3.64
N LEU A 54 0.26 9.16 3.32
CA LEU A 54 1.39 9.08 2.39
C LEU A 54 2.53 8.19 2.94
N GLN A 55 2.82 8.25 4.24
CA GLN A 55 3.81 7.39 4.85
C GLN A 55 3.40 5.92 4.80
N LYS A 56 2.11 5.61 5.02
CA LYS A 56 1.61 4.23 4.96
C LYS A 56 1.69 3.67 3.55
N LEU A 57 1.22 4.43 2.56
CA LEU A 57 1.32 4.05 1.14
C LEU A 57 2.78 3.91 0.69
N GLY A 58 3.65 4.82 1.13
CA GLY A 58 5.09 4.73 0.86
C GLY A 58 5.70 3.42 1.35
N LYS A 59 5.32 2.95 2.54
CA LYS A 59 5.78 1.65 3.07
C LYS A 59 5.26 0.47 2.23
N ILE A 60 4.00 0.51 1.80
CA ILE A 60 3.37 -0.55 0.99
C ILE A 60 4.07 -0.66 -0.37
N ARG A 61 4.23 0.46 -1.08
CA ARG A 61 4.93 0.52 -2.37
C ARG A 61 6.37 0.00 -2.26
N GLN A 62 7.06 0.29 -1.15
CA GLN A 62 8.41 -0.22 -0.91
C GLN A 62 8.42 -1.73 -0.64
N SER A 63 7.44 -2.27 0.10
CA SER A 63 7.35 -3.72 0.33
C SER A 63 7.03 -4.48 -0.95
N GLU A 64 6.16 -3.94 -1.81
CA GLU A 64 5.83 -4.55 -3.11
C GLU A 64 7.05 -4.57 -4.04
N LYS A 65 7.82 -3.48 -4.11
CA LYS A 65 9.09 -3.44 -4.87
C LYS A 65 10.11 -4.47 -4.35
N LYS A 66 10.22 -4.64 -3.03
CA LYS A 66 11.12 -5.65 -2.45
C LYS A 66 10.67 -7.08 -2.77
N ASN A 67 9.36 -7.32 -2.81
CA ASN A 67 8.83 -8.63 -3.19
C ASN A 67 9.03 -8.90 -4.68
N GLN A 68 8.82 -7.94 -5.56
CA GLN A 68 9.13 -8.07 -6.99
C GLN A 68 10.61 -8.44 -7.21
N ASN A 69 11.54 -7.73 -6.56
CA ASN A 69 12.97 -8.05 -6.65
C ASN A 69 13.32 -9.44 -6.06
N LYS A 70 12.55 -9.96 -5.12
CA LYS A 70 12.73 -11.33 -4.59
C LYS A 70 12.21 -12.40 -5.55
N TYR A 71 11.11 -12.14 -6.24
CA TYR A 71 10.56 -13.08 -7.23
C TYR A 71 11.47 -13.18 -8.46
N ASP A 72 12.07 -12.08 -8.92
CA ASP A 72 13.08 -12.11 -9.99
C ASP A 72 14.34 -12.92 -9.62
N SER A 73 14.68 -13.00 -8.34
CA SER A 73 15.82 -13.78 -7.85
C SER A 73 15.52 -15.28 -7.67
N LEU A 74 14.26 -15.70 -7.73
CA LEU A 74 13.84 -17.08 -7.45
C LEU A 74 13.56 -17.92 -8.72
N ILE A 75 13.83 -17.38 -9.91
CA ILE A 75 13.76 -18.13 -11.17
C ILE A 75 15.19 -18.41 -11.66
N SER A 76 15.85 -19.36 -11.03
CA SER A 76 17.03 -20.05 -11.56
C SER A 76 17.12 -21.40 -10.86
N ILE A 77 16.20 -22.30 -11.22
CA ILE A 77 16.42 -23.73 -11.08
C ILE A 77 16.62 -24.19 -12.52
N GLU A 78 17.87 -24.29 -12.96
CA GLU A 78 18.21 -25.13 -14.11
C GLU A 78 17.92 -26.56 -13.67
N GLU A 79 16.81 -27.13 -14.14
CA GLU A 79 16.66 -28.59 -14.19
C GLU A 79 17.69 -29.10 -15.20
N GLU A 80 18.83 -29.61 -14.70
CA GLU A 80 19.65 -30.54 -15.47
C GLU A 80 18.83 -31.84 -15.63
N THR A 81 18.12 -31.96 -16.74
CA THR A 81 17.61 -33.23 -17.23
C THR A 81 18.77 -34.03 -17.80
N ASP A 82 19.26 -35.02 -17.05
CA ASP A 82 20.08 -36.11 -17.60
C ASP A 82 19.19 -36.99 -18.51
N GLU A 83 19.04 -36.57 -19.77
CA GLU A 83 18.49 -37.42 -20.84
C GLU A 83 19.62 -38.09 -21.63
N ASP A 84 19.61 -39.43 -21.56
CA ASP A 84 19.99 -40.39 -22.60
C ASP A 84 21.42 -40.38 -23.18
N ASP A 85 22.31 -41.12 -22.50
CA ASP A 85 23.40 -41.83 -23.18
C ASP A 85 22.85 -43.13 -23.84
N LEU A 86 22.13 -42.95 -24.94
CA LEU A 86 21.84 -44.01 -25.91
C LEU A 86 22.90 -43.95 -27.02
N ARG A 87 24.03 -44.65 -26.84
CA ARG A 87 24.72 -45.46 -27.87
C ARG A 87 26.01 -46.14 -27.38
#